data_AF-D0UM27-F1
#
_entry.id   AF-D0UM27-F1
#
_cell.length_a   1.000
_cell.length_b   1.000
_cell.length_c   1.000
_cell.angle_alpha   90.00
_cell.angle_beta   90.00
_cell.angle_gamma   90.00
#
_symmetry.space_group_name_H-M   'P 1'
#
loop_
_entity.id
_entity.type
_entity.pdbx_description
1 polymer ?
#
loop_
_entity_poly.entity_id
_entity_poly.type
_entity_poly.pdbx_seq_one_letter_code
_entity_poly.pdbx_strand_id
1 'polypeptide(L)'
;IHIASTPAELYNAVIVDTPLAPFFVDCISEQDLDEMNIEIIRNTLYKAYLENFYKFCESIGGTTADVMLEILAFEADRRAFIITINSFGTELTKEDRAKLFPKCGHLYPDGLNALAKADDYDQVRSIAEFYAQYNVLFGGAGNNPDERTLEDKFFEHEVMLNVNAFMQ
;
A
#
# COMPACT_ATOMS: atom_id res chain seq x y z
N ILE A 1 -27.86 -10.85 -18.75
CA ILE A 1 -26.71 -10.09 -18.20
C ILE A 1 -25.67 -11.14 -17.84
N HIS A 2 -24.63 -11.31 -18.67
CA HIS A 2 -23.53 -12.23 -18.33
C HIS A 2 -22.74 -11.58 -17.20
N ILE A 3 -22.73 -12.19 -16.02
CA ILE A 3 -21.85 -11.77 -14.92
C ILE A 3 -20.49 -12.36 -15.24
N ALA A 4 -19.49 -11.51 -15.47
CA ALA A 4 -18.12 -11.96 -15.63
C ALA A 4 -17.69 -12.74 -14.38
N SER A 5 -17.23 -13.97 -14.56
CA SER A 5 -16.84 -14.83 -13.45
C SER A 5 -15.32 -14.88 -13.26
N THR A 6 -14.58 -14.37 -14.25
CA THR A 6 -13.12 -14.27 -14.22
C THR A 6 -12.65 -12.82 -14.42
N PRO A 7 -11.46 -12.46 -13.90
CA PRO A 7 -10.83 -11.16 -14.16
C PRO A 7 -10.62 -10.88 -15.65
N ALA A 8 -10.30 -11.91 -16.45
CA ALA A 8 -10.09 -11.78 -17.88
C ALA A 8 -11.37 -11.41 -18.65
N GLU A 9 -12.51 -12.01 -18.28
CA GLU A 9 -13.82 -11.64 -18.85
C GLU A 9 -14.20 -10.21 -18.47
N LEU A 10 -14.02 -9.84 -17.20
CA LEU A 10 -14.28 -8.49 -16.72
C LEU A 10 -13.39 -7.46 -17.43
N TYR A 11 -12.12 -7.81 -17.64
CA TYR A 11 -11.17 -6.96 -18.35
C TYR A 11 -11.64 -6.66 -19.77
N ASN A 12 -11.92 -7.70 -20.55
CA ASN A 12 -12.32 -7.57 -21.95
C ASN A 12 -13.70 -6.93 -22.13
N ALA A 13 -14.61 -7.10 -21.18
CA ALA A 13 -15.97 -6.60 -21.29
C ALA A 13 -16.12 -5.13 -20.87
N VAL A 14 -15.32 -4.67 -19.90
CA VAL A 14 -15.53 -3.35 -19.28
C VAL A 14 -14.22 -2.59 -19.08
N ILE A 15 -13.18 -3.22 -18.52
CA ILE A 15 -12.00 -2.47 -18.03
C ILE A 15 -11.10 -2.01 -19.17
N VAL A 16 -11.05 -2.72 -20.30
CA VAL A 16 -10.16 -2.41 -21.44
C VAL A 16 -10.35 -0.98 -21.99
N ASP A 17 -11.57 -0.46 -21.92
CA ASP A 17 -11.91 0.89 -22.40
C ASP A 17 -11.73 1.97 -21.33
N THR A 18 -11.27 1.61 -20.13
CA THR A 18 -11.08 2.53 -19.01
C THR A 18 -9.62 2.94 -18.84
N PRO A 19 -9.33 4.11 -18.23
CA PRO A 19 -7.96 4.48 -17.87
C PRO A 19 -7.30 3.54 -16.85
N LEU A 20 -8.05 2.57 -16.29
CA LEU A 20 -7.52 1.55 -15.39
C LEU A 20 -6.91 0.35 -16.13
N ALA A 21 -7.17 0.21 -17.44
CA ALA A 21 -6.68 -0.90 -18.25
C ALA A 21 -5.17 -1.16 -18.11
N PRO A 22 -4.28 -0.14 -18.07
CA PRO A 22 -2.84 -0.37 -17.93
C PRO A 22 -2.44 -1.02 -16.61
N PHE A 23 -3.21 -0.81 -15.54
CA PHE A 23 -2.91 -1.35 -14.21
C PHE A 23 -3.43 -2.78 -14.03
N PHE A 24 -4.39 -3.19 -14.86
CA PHE A 24 -5.09 -4.47 -14.73
C PHE A 24 -4.36 -5.63 -15.41
N VAL A 25 -3.37 -5.35 -16.26
CA VAL A 25 -2.65 -6.36 -17.08
C VAL A 25 -2.02 -7.45 -16.21
N ASP A 26 -1.46 -7.08 -15.06
CA ASP A 26 -0.80 -7.99 -14.13
C ASP A 26 -1.81 -8.83 -13.30
N CYS A 27 -3.11 -8.51 -13.36
CA CYS A 27 -4.18 -9.19 -12.62
C CYS A 27 -4.97 -10.21 -13.47
N ILE A 28 -4.67 -10.33 -14.78
CA ILE A 28 -5.48 -11.12 -15.74
C ILE A 28 -5.32 -12.64 -15.52
N SER A 29 -4.25 -13.08 -14.87
CA SER A 29 -3.95 -14.51 -14.66
C SER A 29 -4.73 -15.17 -13.53
N GLU A 30 -5.44 -14.40 -12.70
CA GLU A 30 -6.18 -14.94 -11.56
C GLU A 30 -7.39 -15.78 -12.02
N GLN A 31 -7.56 -16.96 -11.43
CA GLN A 31 -8.48 -17.98 -11.95
C GLN A 31 -9.94 -17.72 -11.56
N ASP A 32 -10.18 -17.18 -10.36
CA ASP A 32 -11.53 -16.97 -9.80
C ASP A 32 -11.65 -15.63 -9.06
N LEU A 33 -12.83 -14.99 -9.13
CA LEU A 33 -13.17 -13.77 -8.38
C LEU A 33 -13.75 -14.08 -6.99
N ASP A 34 -12.93 -14.63 -6.10
CA ASP A 34 -13.29 -14.78 -4.68
C ASP A 34 -12.85 -13.57 -3.83
N GLU A 35 -13.25 -13.53 -2.55
CA GLU A 35 -12.98 -12.41 -1.65
C GLU A 35 -11.47 -12.15 -1.47
N MET A 36 -10.67 -13.20 -1.38
CA MET A 36 -9.21 -13.09 -1.24
C MET A 36 -8.57 -12.54 -2.52
N ASN A 37 -8.96 -13.06 -3.67
CA ASN A 37 -8.47 -12.62 -4.97
C ASN A 37 -8.92 -11.19 -5.28
N ILE A 38 -10.10 -10.77 -4.85
CA ILE A 38 -10.55 -9.37 -4.97
C ILE A 38 -9.64 -8.43 -4.18
N GLU A 39 -9.23 -8.80 -2.97
CA GLU A 39 -8.28 -8.01 -2.18
C GLU A 39 -6.87 -8.00 -2.80
N ILE A 40 -6.41 -9.13 -3.34
CA ILE A 40 -5.13 -9.23 -4.08
C ILE A 40 -5.16 -8.33 -5.33
N ILE A 41 -6.23 -8.40 -6.13
CA ILE A 41 -6.42 -7.56 -7.31
C ILE A 41 -6.44 -6.08 -6.90
N ARG A 42 -7.17 -5.72 -5.84
CA ARG A 42 -7.22 -4.35 -5.33
C ARG A 42 -5.82 -3.85 -4.95
N ASN A 43 -5.07 -4.63 -4.17
CA ASN A 43 -3.73 -4.24 -3.73
C ASN A 43 -2.74 -4.14 -4.90
N THR A 44 -2.83 -5.06 -5.87
CA THR A 44 -2.00 -5.05 -7.08
C THR A 44 -2.27 -3.81 -7.94
N LEU A 45 -3.54 -3.48 -8.16
CA LEU A 45 -3.94 -2.26 -8.88
C LEU A 45 -3.47 -0.99 -8.17
N TYR A 46 -3.65 -0.92 -6.85
CA TYR A 46 -3.22 0.23 -6.07
C TYR A 46 -1.71 0.41 -6.07
N LYS A 47 -0.95 -0.69 -6.00
CA LYS A 47 0.50 -0.65 -6.15
C LYS A 47 0.89 -0.05 -7.50
N ALA A 48 0.34 -0.56 -8.59
CA ALA A 48 0.68 -0.09 -9.93
C ALA A 48 0.27 1.38 -10.14
N TYR A 49 -0.89 1.77 -9.63
CA TYR A 49 -1.35 3.16 -9.59
C TYR A 49 -0.38 4.07 -8.83
N LEU A 50 0.00 3.68 -7.60
CA LEU A 50 0.82 4.51 -6.73
C LEU A 50 2.23 4.70 -7.30
N GLU A 51 2.83 3.64 -7.85
CA GLU A 51 4.13 3.72 -8.51
C GLU A 51 4.09 4.58 -9.79
N ASN A 52 2.99 4.52 -10.54
CA ASN A 52 2.80 5.36 -11.73
C ASN A 52 2.60 6.82 -11.37
N PHE A 53 1.75 7.10 -10.37
CA PHE A 53 1.47 8.45 -9.91
C PHE A 53 2.70 9.11 -9.27
N TYR A 54 3.51 8.34 -8.54
CA TYR A 54 4.80 8.81 -8.02
C TYR A 54 5.72 9.28 -9.16
N LYS A 55 5.90 8.46 -10.21
CA LYS A 55 6.71 8.83 -11.39
C LYS A 55 6.13 10.03 -12.14
N PHE A 56 4.81 10.15 -12.19
CA PHE A 56 4.16 11.31 -12.78
C PHE A 56 4.48 12.58 -11.99
N CYS A 57 4.33 12.59 -10.66
CA CYS A 57 4.71 13.72 -9.81
C CYS A 57 6.19 14.07 -9.91
N GLU A 58 7.07 13.06 -9.95
CA GLU A 58 8.51 13.25 -10.18
C GLU A 58 8.77 13.96 -11.52
N SER A 59 8.05 13.58 -12.58
CA SER A 59 8.19 14.19 -13.91
C SER A 59 7.72 15.66 -13.97
N ILE A 60 6.83 16.10 -13.08
CA ILE A 60 6.41 17.50 -12.97
C ILE A 60 7.56 18.35 -12.40
N GLY A 61 8.29 17.80 -11.43
CA GLY A 61 9.43 18.46 -10.79
C GLY A 61 9.03 19.65 -9.91
N GLY A 62 10.05 20.36 -9.41
CA GLY A 62 9.91 21.53 -8.54
C GLY A 62 9.19 21.22 -7.23
N THR A 63 8.55 22.24 -6.66
CA THR A 63 7.83 22.14 -5.37
C THR A 63 6.74 21.07 -5.40
N THR A 64 6.09 20.84 -6.56
CA THR A 64 5.08 19.79 -6.69
C THR A 64 5.68 18.40 -6.44
N ALA A 65 6.85 18.11 -7.02
CA ALA A 65 7.53 16.85 -6.76
C ALA A 65 7.96 16.75 -5.29
N ASP A 66 8.63 17.77 -4.75
CA ASP A 66 9.15 17.74 -3.39
C ASP A 66 8.07 17.43 -2.34
N VAL A 67 6.87 18.00 -2.52
CA VAL A 67 5.73 17.78 -1.62
C VAL A 67 5.02 16.46 -1.89
N MET A 68 4.70 16.17 -3.15
CA MET A 68 3.90 15.00 -3.48
C MET A 68 4.67 13.69 -3.29
N LEU A 69 5.97 13.66 -3.59
CA LEU A 69 6.76 12.45 -3.43
C LEU A 69 6.85 12.02 -1.97
N GLU A 70 6.93 12.96 -1.02
CA GLU A 70 6.90 12.67 0.42
C GLU A 70 5.55 12.08 0.86
N ILE A 71 4.44 12.70 0.44
CA ILE A 71 3.08 12.21 0.76
C ILE A 71 2.86 10.80 0.18
N LEU A 72 3.28 10.58 -1.07
CA LEU A 72 3.12 9.30 -1.75
C LEU A 72 4.05 8.21 -1.19
N ALA A 73 5.26 8.58 -0.75
CA ALA A 73 6.16 7.67 -0.06
C ALA A 73 5.54 7.19 1.26
N PHE A 74 4.96 8.11 2.05
CA PHE A 74 4.24 7.74 3.26
C PHE A 74 3.04 6.82 2.97
N GLU A 75 2.26 7.10 1.93
CA GLU A 75 1.13 6.24 1.52
C GLU A 75 1.59 4.83 1.11
N ALA A 76 2.73 4.73 0.42
CA ALA A 76 3.33 3.45 0.03
C ALA A 76 3.72 2.63 1.27
N ASP A 77 4.38 3.27 2.23
CA ASP A 77 4.85 2.61 3.45
C ASP A 77 3.70 2.24 4.39
N ARG A 78 2.68 3.12 4.52
CA ARG A 78 1.43 2.83 5.22
C ARG A 78 0.80 1.55 4.68
N ARG A 79 0.66 1.44 3.35
CA ARG A 79 0.11 0.24 2.70
C ARG A 79 0.93 -1.01 2.99
N ALA A 80 2.26 -0.91 2.94
CA ALA A 80 3.12 -2.05 3.25
C ALA A 80 2.91 -2.57 4.68
N PHE A 81 2.79 -1.66 5.66
CA PHE A 81 2.48 -2.03 7.04
C PHE A 81 1.10 -2.68 7.17
N ILE A 82 0.04 -2.04 6.64
CA ILE A 82 -1.33 -2.53 6.76
C ILE A 82 -1.53 -3.87 6.06
N ILE A 83 -0.97 -4.06 4.85
CA ILE A 83 -1.00 -5.35 4.14
C ILE A 83 -0.32 -6.42 4.99
N THR A 84 0.83 -6.11 5.61
CA THR A 84 1.56 -7.08 6.44
C THR A 84 0.74 -7.48 7.67
N ILE A 85 0.19 -6.51 8.40
CA ILE A 85 -0.61 -6.77 9.60
C ILE A 85 -1.88 -7.56 9.26
N ASN A 86 -2.59 -7.18 8.20
CA ASN A 86 -3.85 -7.82 7.81
C ASN A 86 -3.64 -9.18 7.11
N SER A 87 -2.42 -9.48 6.66
CA SER A 87 -2.09 -10.80 6.11
C SER A 87 -1.92 -11.88 7.19
N PHE A 88 -1.78 -11.51 8.46
CA PHE A 88 -1.60 -12.51 9.52
C PHE A 88 -2.86 -13.35 9.72
N GLY A 89 -2.69 -14.68 9.70
CA GLY A 89 -3.81 -15.62 9.84
C GLY A 89 -4.62 -15.86 8.56
N THR A 90 -4.17 -15.34 7.41
CA THR A 90 -4.76 -15.64 6.09
C THR A 90 -3.92 -16.68 5.32
N GLU A 91 -4.41 -17.12 4.15
CA GLU A 91 -3.71 -18.07 3.27
C GLU A 91 -2.64 -17.38 2.38
N LEU A 92 -2.44 -16.07 2.53
CA LEU A 92 -1.50 -15.31 1.72
C LEU A 92 -0.05 -15.69 2.05
N THR A 93 0.69 -16.17 1.05
CA THR A 93 2.09 -16.54 1.24
C THR A 93 2.98 -15.30 1.42
N LYS A 94 4.14 -15.48 2.06
CA LYS A 94 5.15 -14.41 2.21
C LYS A 94 5.63 -13.84 0.88
N GLU A 95 5.74 -14.70 -0.14
CA GLU A 95 6.16 -14.31 -1.48
C GLU A 95 5.09 -13.48 -2.19
N ASP A 96 3.82 -13.88 -2.09
CA ASP A 96 2.71 -13.14 -2.69
C ASP A 96 2.49 -11.81 -1.98
N ARG A 97 2.59 -11.79 -0.65
CA ARG A 97 2.60 -10.55 0.13
C ARG A 97 3.67 -9.56 -0.35
N ALA A 98 4.89 -10.03 -0.61
CA ALA A 98 5.97 -9.18 -1.11
C ALA A 98 5.66 -8.56 -2.49
N LYS A 99 4.89 -9.26 -3.34
CA LYS A 99 4.45 -8.74 -4.65
C LYS A 99 3.44 -7.60 -4.50
N LEU A 100 2.71 -7.51 -3.39
CA LEU A 100 1.70 -6.46 -3.15
C LEU A 100 2.30 -5.12 -2.71
N PHE A 101 3.56 -5.08 -2.27
CA PHE A 101 4.15 -3.84 -1.75
C PHE A 101 4.52 -2.85 -2.86
N PRO A 102 4.09 -1.57 -2.75
CA PRO A 102 4.59 -0.49 -3.59
C PRO A 102 6.06 -0.19 -3.32
N LYS A 103 6.83 0.14 -4.36
CA LYS A 103 8.30 0.33 -4.28
C LYS A 103 8.73 1.80 -4.32
N CYS A 104 7.86 2.73 -3.94
CA CYS A 104 8.10 4.18 -3.98
C CYS A 104 8.16 4.86 -2.60
N GLY A 105 8.21 4.08 -1.51
CA GLY A 105 8.35 4.57 -0.13
C GLY A 105 9.75 4.43 0.45
N HIS A 106 9.94 4.89 1.69
CA HIS A 106 11.20 4.84 2.42
C HIS A 106 11.52 3.43 2.95
N LEU A 107 10.53 2.53 3.03
CA LEU A 107 10.79 1.14 3.38
C LEU A 107 11.47 0.36 2.25
N TYR A 108 11.41 0.85 1.01
CA TYR A 108 12.09 0.19 -0.10
C TYR A 108 13.60 0.48 -0.08
N PRO A 109 14.49 -0.52 -0.25
CA PRO A 109 14.19 -1.95 -0.44
C PRO A 109 14.16 -2.78 0.87
N ASP A 110 14.93 -2.38 1.89
CA ASP A 110 15.26 -3.27 3.01
C ASP A 110 14.09 -3.49 3.99
N GLY A 111 13.34 -2.43 4.29
CA GLY A 111 12.14 -2.51 5.14
C GLY A 111 11.06 -3.39 4.54
N LEU A 112 10.83 -3.30 3.22
CA LEU A 112 9.87 -4.18 2.53
C LEU A 112 10.32 -5.65 2.56
N ASN A 113 11.62 -5.91 2.37
CA ASN A 113 12.17 -7.27 2.47
C ASN A 113 12.05 -7.84 3.89
N ALA A 114 12.14 -6.99 4.92
CA ALA A 114 11.92 -7.38 6.31
C ALA A 114 10.43 -7.64 6.58
N LEU A 115 9.53 -6.75 6.15
CA LEU A 115 8.08 -6.91 6.29
C LEU A 115 7.56 -8.16 5.57
N ALA A 116 8.10 -8.48 4.40
CA ALA A 116 7.77 -9.70 3.67
C ALA A 116 8.06 -10.97 4.50
N LYS A 117 9.02 -10.92 5.44
CA LYS A 117 9.40 -12.06 6.28
C LYS A 117 8.70 -12.08 7.64
N ALA A 118 8.10 -10.98 8.06
CA ALA A 118 7.47 -10.84 9.37
C ALA A 118 6.34 -11.85 9.59
N ASP A 119 6.27 -12.42 10.79
CA ASP A 119 5.27 -13.44 11.17
C ASP A 119 4.26 -12.95 12.22
N ASP A 120 4.55 -11.83 12.88
CA ASP A 120 3.73 -11.28 13.95
C ASP A 120 3.83 -9.75 14.01
N TYR A 121 2.95 -9.14 14.81
CA TYR A 121 2.88 -7.70 14.98
C TYR A 121 4.14 -7.12 15.64
N ASP A 122 4.77 -7.85 16.57
CA ASP A 122 5.96 -7.38 17.27
C ASP A 122 7.16 -7.24 16.33
N GLN A 123 7.32 -8.16 15.38
CA GLN A 123 8.32 -8.06 14.32
C GLN A 123 8.07 -6.85 13.41
N VAL A 124 6.81 -6.59 13.05
CA VAL A 124 6.44 -5.39 12.27
C VAL A 124 6.80 -4.12 13.03
N ARG A 125 6.52 -4.09 14.34
CA ARG A 125 6.90 -2.97 15.22
C ARG A 125 8.41 -2.77 15.26
N SER A 126 9.19 -3.84 15.46
CA SER A 126 10.66 -3.76 15.47
C SER A 126 11.21 -3.27 14.13
N ILE A 127 10.58 -3.62 13.00
CA ILE A 127 10.98 -3.09 11.68
C ILE A 127 10.70 -1.59 11.61
N ALA A 128 9.54 -1.13 12.08
CA ALA A 128 9.18 0.28 12.11
C ALA A 128 10.12 1.12 12.99
N GLU A 129 10.66 0.55 14.06
CA GLU A 129 11.59 1.24 14.98
C GLU A 129 12.89 1.71 14.32
N PHE A 130 13.33 1.05 13.23
CA PHE A 130 14.52 1.48 12.47
C PHE A 130 14.32 2.80 11.72
N TYR A 131 13.07 3.24 11.55
CA TYR A 131 12.72 4.44 10.82
C TYR A 131 12.14 5.46 11.80
N ALA A 132 12.84 6.57 12.01
CA ALA A 132 12.47 7.56 13.03
C ALA A 132 11.00 8.03 12.92
N GLN A 133 10.50 8.22 11.70
CA GLN A 133 9.12 8.62 11.45
C GLN A 133 8.09 7.55 11.87
N TYR A 134 8.38 6.26 11.65
CA TYR A 134 7.46 5.18 11.99
C TYR A 134 7.58 4.76 13.45
N ASN A 135 8.77 4.86 14.05
CA ASN A 135 8.99 4.57 15.46
C ASN A 135 8.03 5.36 16.37
N VAL A 136 7.83 6.65 16.11
CA VAL A 136 6.91 7.49 16.91
C VAL A 136 5.44 7.08 16.72
N LEU A 137 5.06 6.64 15.52
CA LEU A 137 3.71 6.20 15.21
C LEU A 137 3.41 4.89 15.95
N PHE A 138 4.29 3.90 15.84
CA PHE A 138 4.16 2.62 16.53
C PHE A 138 4.40 2.71 18.05
N GLY A 139 5.25 3.63 18.52
CA GLY A 139 5.69 3.76 19.92
C GLY A 139 4.60 4.16 20.92
N GLY A 140 3.47 4.71 20.45
CA GLY A 140 2.31 4.99 21.30
C GLY A 140 0.99 4.49 20.74
N ALA A 141 1.04 3.56 19.77
CA ALA A 141 -0.13 2.76 19.41
C ALA A 141 -0.12 1.60 20.40
N GLY A 142 -1.16 1.49 21.22
CA GLY A 142 -1.31 0.38 22.15
C GLY A 142 -2.71 -0.19 22.11
N ASN A 143 -2.86 -1.37 22.72
CA ASN A 143 -4.11 -2.14 22.74
C ASN A 143 -5.08 -1.67 23.84
N ASN A 144 -4.79 -0.54 24.50
CA ASN A 144 -5.69 0.01 25.51
C ASN A 144 -6.87 0.70 24.81
N PRO A 145 -8.11 0.52 25.29
CA PRO A 145 -9.30 1.15 24.70
C PRO A 145 -9.27 2.68 24.65
N ASP A 146 -8.47 3.30 25.53
CA ASP A 146 -8.29 4.75 25.63
C ASP A 146 -7.09 5.26 24.81
N GLU A 147 -6.33 4.38 24.17
CA GLU A 147 -5.18 4.72 23.32
C GLU A 147 -5.58 4.75 21.84
N ARG A 148 -4.96 5.68 21.09
CA ARG A 148 -5.19 5.80 19.65
C ARG A 148 -4.69 4.55 18.93
N THR A 149 -5.46 4.09 17.96
CA THR A 149 -5.06 2.96 17.13
C THR A 149 -3.90 3.34 16.21
N LEU A 150 -3.20 2.34 15.66
CA LEU A 150 -2.16 2.59 14.66
C LEU A 150 -2.72 3.30 13.41
N GLU A 151 -3.93 2.95 12.99
CA GLU A 151 -4.62 3.60 11.87
C GLU A 151 -4.92 5.07 12.16
N ASP A 152 -5.41 5.40 13.37
CA ASP A 152 -5.65 6.80 13.77
C ASP A 152 -4.36 7.62 13.67
N LYS A 153 -3.24 7.04 14.11
CA LYS A 153 -1.94 7.71 14.04
C LYS A 153 -1.42 7.88 12.63
N PHE A 154 -1.59 6.88 11.77
CA PHE A 154 -1.27 7.04 10.35
C PHE A 154 -2.12 8.13 9.71
N PHE A 155 -3.40 8.19 10.05
CA PHE A 155 -4.30 9.23 9.56
C PHE A 155 -3.89 10.63 10.04
N GLU A 156 -3.54 10.79 11.31
CA GLU A 156 -3.04 12.06 11.84
C GLU A 156 -1.75 12.52 11.17
N HIS A 157 -0.82 11.58 10.92
CA HIS A 157 0.41 11.87 10.22
C HIS A 157 0.17 12.25 8.75
N GLU A 158 -0.73 11.55 8.06
CA GLU A 158 -1.18 11.88 6.70
C GLU A 158 -1.77 13.30 6.64
N VAL A 159 -2.64 13.66 7.59
CA VAL A 159 -3.21 15.01 7.68
C VAL A 159 -2.11 16.05 7.92
N MET A 160 -1.14 15.76 8.79
CA MET A 160 -0.01 16.65 9.03
C MET A 160 0.82 16.91 7.75
N LEU A 161 1.14 15.85 6.99
CA LEU A 161 1.84 15.99 5.70
C LEU A 161 1.05 16.83 4.70
N ASN A 162 -0.26 16.59 4.60
CA ASN A 162 -1.15 17.37 3.75
C ASN A 162 -1.26 18.85 4.19
N VAL A 163 -1.22 19.14 5.48
CA VAL A 163 -1.22 20.53 5.98
C VAL A 163 0.10 21.21 5.64
N ASN A 164 1.23 20.52 5.78
CA ASN A 164 2.55 21.05 5.44
C ASN A 164 2.67 21.42 3.96
N ALA A 165 1.92 20.74 3.08
CA ALA A 165 1.84 21.08 1.66
C ALA A 165 1.35 22.52 1.40
N PHE A 166 0.53 23.09 2.29
CA PHE A 166 0.05 24.48 2.19
C PHE A 166 1.06 25.52 2.72
N MET A 167 2.15 25.07 3.34
CA MET A 167 3.18 25.94 3.93
C MET A 167 4.44 26.06 3.08
N GLN A 168 4.42 25.50 1.86
CA GLN A 168 5.55 25.45 0.91
C GLN A 168 5.51 26.60 -0.10
#